data_AF-A0A958GCI3-F1
#
_entry.id   AF-A0A958GCI3-F1
#
_cell.length_a   1.000
_cell.length_b   1.000
_cell.length_c   1.000
_cell.angle_alpha   90.00
_cell.angle_beta   90.00
_cell.angle_gamma   90.00
#
_symmetry.space_group_name_H-M   'P 1'
#
loop_
_entity.id
_entity.type
_entity.pdbx_description
1 polymer ?
#
loop_
_entity_poly.entity_id
_entity_poly.type
_entity_poly.pdbx_seq_one_letter_code
_entity_poly.pdbx_strand_id
1 'polypeptide(L)'
;MAEFFGDIILVNGKAWPKYEVEPRKYRFRLLNGSDSRFYILKFENGSSYRTFHVIGTDDALLPQAVAKTELLLAPGERYDIVVDFTGMSGQSLVLENWAGDEPFKGFT
;
A
#
# COMPACT_ATOMS: atom_id res chain seq x y z
N MET A 1 -26.23 0.86 5.99
CA MET A 1 -25.41 -0.35 6.19
C MET A 1 -24.50 -0.10 7.38
N ALA A 2 -24.26 -1.11 8.21
CA ALA A 2 -23.22 -1.00 9.22
C ALA A 2 -21.86 -1.15 8.53
N GLU A 3 -20.88 -0.34 8.92
CA GLU A 3 -19.51 -0.47 8.43
C GLU A 3 -18.88 -1.76 8.94
N PHE A 4 -18.06 -2.40 8.12
CA PHE A 4 -17.27 -3.58 8.50
C PHE A 4 -15.79 -3.36 8.18
N PHE A 5 -14.97 -3.26 9.23
CA PHE A 5 -13.53 -3.00 9.10
C PHE A 5 -12.69 -4.29 9.02
N GLY A 6 -13.14 -5.37 9.69
CA GLY A 6 -12.38 -6.61 9.84
C GLY A 6 -11.11 -6.45 10.68
N ASP A 7 -10.65 -7.51 11.32
CA ASP A 7 -9.47 -7.55 12.19
C ASP A 7 -8.24 -8.20 11.53
N ILE A 8 -8.45 -8.92 10.42
CA ILE A 8 -7.42 -9.61 9.66
C ILE A 8 -7.29 -8.97 8.27
N ILE A 9 -6.10 -8.46 7.97
CA ILE A 9 -5.80 -7.90 6.64
C ILE A 9 -5.37 -9.02 5.68
N LEU A 10 -6.02 -9.08 4.52
CA LEU A 10 -5.72 -10.02 3.46
C LEU A 10 -5.03 -9.31 2.28
N VAL A 11 -4.08 -10.00 1.65
CA VAL A 11 -3.56 -9.64 0.32
C VAL A 11 -3.74 -10.85 -0.57
N ASN A 12 -4.48 -10.70 -1.68
CA ASN A 12 -4.85 -11.78 -2.59
C ASN A 12 -5.44 -13.01 -1.86
N GLY A 13 -6.30 -12.76 -0.86
CA GLY A 13 -7.00 -13.80 -0.08
C GLY A 13 -6.17 -14.49 1.00
N LYS A 14 -4.91 -14.10 1.21
CA LYS A 14 -4.04 -14.67 2.27
C LYS A 14 -3.85 -13.66 3.40
N ALA A 15 -3.96 -14.13 4.65
CA ALA A 15 -3.69 -13.32 5.84
C ALA A 15 -2.20 -12.99 5.96
N TRP A 16 -1.88 -11.70 6.11
CA TRP A 16 -0.54 -11.13 6.30
C TRP A 16 0.59 -11.89 5.58
N PRO A 17 0.55 -12.02 4.25
CA PRO A 17 1.49 -12.84 3.53
C PRO A 17 2.88 -12.18 3.46
N LYS A 18 3.88 -13.03 3.31
CA LYS A 18 5.23 -12.63 2.88
C LYS A 18 5.41 -12.96 1.41
N TYR A 19 6.17 -12.13 0.71
CA TYR A 19 6.53 -12.33 -0.69
C TYR A 19 8.03 -12.08 -0.85
N GLU A 20 8.74 -13.06 -1.38
CA GLU A 20 10.18 -12.94 -1.64
C GLU A 20 10.40 -12.19 -2.95
N VAL A 21 11.26 -11.18 -2.91
CA VAL A 21 11.61 -10.33 -4.04
C VAL A 21 13.11 -10.34 -4.28
N GLU A 22 13.51 -10.18 -5.53
CA GLU A 22 14.89 -9.91 -5.91
C GLU A 22 15.23 -8.44 -5.63
N PRO A 23 16.52 -8.07 -5.48
CA PRO A 23 16.93 -6.69 -5.23
C PRO A 23 16.84 -5.83 -6.51
N ARG A 24 15.62 -5.57 -6.97
CA ARG A 24 15.28 -4.82 -8.17
C ARG A 24 13.94 -4.10 -8.03
N LYS A 25 13.50 -3.40 -9.07
CA LYS A 25 12.19 -2.74 -9.12
C LYS A 25 11.06 -3.73 -9.37
N TYR A 26 9.97 -3.55 -8.63
CA TYR A 26 8.70 -4.25 -8.79
C TYR A 26 7.55 -3.27 -8.94
N ARG A 27 6.58 -3.65 -9.77
CA ARG A 27 5.33 -2.93 -9.98
C ARG A 27 4.22 -3.63 -9.20
N PHE A 28 3.63 -2.96 -8.22
CA PHE A 28 2.49 -3.44 -7.46
C PHE A 28 1.22 -2.76 -7.96
N ARG A 29 0.22 -3.56 -8.30
CA ARG A 29 -1.13 -3.08 -8.62
C ARG A 29 -2.00 -3.28 -7.38
N LEU A 30 -2.18 -2.20 -6.65
CA LEU A 30 -2.96 -2.19 -5.43
C LEU A 30 -4.43 -1.98 -5.77
N LEU A 31 -5.29 -2.73 -5.08
CA LEU A 31 -6.73 -2.56 -5.06
C LEU A 31 -7.16 -2.69 -3.60
N ASN A 32 -7.94 -1.74 -3.11
CA ASN A 32 -8.64 -1.92 -1.86
C ASN A 32 -9.99 -2.61 -2.11
N GLY A 33 -10.02 -3.92 -1.84
CA GLY A 33 -11.22 -4.75 -1.90
C GLY A 33 -11.96 -4.90 -0.57
N SER A 34 -11.62 -4.10 0.44
CA SER A 34 -12.31 -4.09 1.72
C SER A 34 -13.66 -3.38 1.60
N ASP A 35 -14.60 -3.73 2.49
CA ASP A 35 -15.92 -3.08 2.55
C ASP A 35 -15.77 -1.60 2.96
N SER A 36 -15.35 -1.36 4.20
CA SER A 36 -15.35 0.00 4.77
C SER A 36 -13.96 0.52 5.17
N ARG A 37 -12.93 -0.33 5.14
CA ARG A 37 -11.58 0.02 5.63
C ARG A 37 -10.81 0.87 4.64
N PHE A 38 -10.40 2.06 5.06
CA PHE A 38 -9.35 2.83 4.40
C PHE A 38 -7.98 2.32 4.83
N TYR A 39 -6.99 2.46 3.94
CA TYR A 39 -5.60 2.20 4.27
C TYR A 39 -4.76 3.46 4.13
N ILE A 40 -3.89 3.71 5.11
CA ILE A 40 -2.73 4.60 4.94
C ILE A 40 -1.51 3.70 4.85
N LEU A 41 -1.13 3.36 3.63
CA LEU A 41 -0.09 2.37 3.32
C LEU A 41 1.31 2.99 3.36
N LYS A 42 2.22 2.37 4.12
CA LYS A 42 3.62 2.80 4.26
C LYS A 42 4.56 1.59 4.21
N PHE A 43 5.70 1.71 3.52
CA PHE A 43 6.75 0.69 3.52
C PHE A 43 7.74 0.97 4.64
N GLU A 44 7.56 0.31 5.77
CA GLU A 44 8.43 0.34 6.93
C GLU A 44 9.74 -0.42 6.64
N ASN A 45 10.87 0.18 7.03
CA ASN A 45 12.20 -0.40 6.96
C ASN A 45 13.00 -0.11 8.25
N GLY A 46 12.74 -0.89 9.30
CA GLY A 46 13.37 -0.78 10.62
C GLY A 46 12.90 0.43 11.46
N SER A 47 13.37 1.63 11.13
CA SER A 47 12.99 2.87 11.84
C SER A 47 12.72 4.03 10.87
N SER A 48 12.46 3.69 9.61
CA SER A 48 12.31 4.65 8.52
C SER A 48 11.29 4.15 7.50
N TYR A 49 10.68 5.06 6.75
CA TYR A 49 9.78 4.70 5.65
C TYR A 49 10.47 4.87 4.31
N ARG A 50 10.31 3.88 3.41
CA ARG A 50 10.85 3.92 2.06
C ARG A 50 9.96 4.74 1.14
N THR A 51 10.60 5.54 0.29
CA THR A 51 9.93 6.18 -0.84
C THR A 51 9.59 5.15 -1.91
N PHE A 52 8.38 5.21 -2.42
CA PHE A 52 7.91 4.50 -3.61
C PHE A 52 7.33 5.50 -4.60
N HIS A 53 7.05 5.05 -5.82
CA HIS A 53 6.58 5.92 -6.89
C HIS A 53 5.19 5.48 -7.34
N VAL A 54 4.20 6.37 -7.23
CA VAL A 54 2.90 6.18 -7.87
C VAL A 54 3.05 6.50 -9.35
N ILE A 55 2.66 5.56 -10.20
CA ILE A 55 2.76 5.68 -11.67
C ILE A 55 1.39 5.62 -12.35
N GLY A 56 0.32 5.27 -11.64
CA GLY A 56 -1.04 5.24 -12.16
C GLY A 56 -2.09 5.19 -11.07
N THR A 57 -3.31 5.55 -11.43
CA THR A 57 -4.52 5.53 -10.59
C THR A 57 -5.59 4.66 -11.26
N ASP A 58 -6.84 4.79 -10.84
CA ASP A 58 -8.00 4.01 -11.32
C ASP A 58 -8.12 3.88 -12.84
N ASP A 59 -7.88 4.97 -13.58
CA ASP A 59 -8.20 5.05 -15.00
C ASP A 59 -6.96 4.91 -15.90
N ALA A 60 -5.82 5.45 -15.48
CA ALA A 60 -4.66 5.60 -16.36
C ALA A 60 -3.34 5.73 -15.61
N LEU A 61 -2.26 5.66 -16.38
CA LEU A 61 -0.94 6.09 -15.92
C LEU A 61 -0.94 7.60 -15.68
N LEU A 62 -0.21 8.01 -14.65
CA LEU A 62 0.09 9.41 -14.42
C LEU A 62 1.06 9.92 -15.52
N PRO A 63 1.02 11.23 -15.86
CA PRO A 63 1.94 11.81 -16.83
C PRO A 63 3.40 11.72 -16.37
N GLN A 64 3.63 11.58 -15.06
CA GLN A 64 4.93 11.37 -14.44
C GLN A 64 4.79 10.59 -13.14
N ALA A 65 5.85 9.88 -12.76
CA ALA A 65 5.92 9.17 -11.50
C ALA A 65 5.94 10.15 -10.32
N VAL A 66 5.12 9.91 -9.29
CA VAL A 66 5.03 10.75 -8.10
C VAL A 66 5.62 10.01 -6.90
N ALA A 67 6.70 10.55 -6.34
CA ALA A 67 7.33 10.00 -5.14
C ALA A 67 6.44 10.20 -3.91
N LYS A 68 6.26 9.13 -3.12
CA LYS A 68 5.45 9.08 -1.91
C LYS A 68 6.12 8.21 -0.85
N THR A 69 5.90 8.52 0.42
CA THR A 69 6.24 7.67 1.57
C THR A 69 5.00 7.10 2.24
N GLU A 70 3.82 7.60 1.87
CA GLU A 70 2.51 7.12 2.31
C GLU A 70 1.48 7.26 1.19
N LEU A 71 0.51 6.36 1.18
CA LEU A 71 -0.58 6.33 0.21
C LEU A 71 -1.91 6.07 0.93
N LEU A 72 -2.82 7.03 0.85
CA LEU A 72 -4.22 6.78 1.17
C LEU A 72 -4.83 5.93 0.06
N LEU A 73 -5.54 4.87 0.45
CA LEU A 73 -6.23 3.96 -0.46
C LEU A 73 -7.63 3.68 0.08
N ALA A 74 -8.64 4.31 -0.51
CA ALA A 74 -10.04 4.14 -0.14
C ALA A 74 -10.65 2.86 -0.75
N PRO A 75 -11.75 2.32 -0.17
CA PRO A 75 -12.48 1.19 -0.77
C PRO A 75 -12.81 1.41 -2.25
N GLY A 76 -12.46 0.44 -3.10
CA GLY A 76 -12.69 0.48 -4.54
C GLY A 76 -11.63 1.20 -5.39
N GLU A 77 -10.70 1.92 -4.76
CA GLU A 77 -9.62 2.60 -5.47
C GLU A 77 -8.50 1.64 -5.89
N ARG A 78 -7.83 1.99 -6.98
CA ARG A 78 -6.64 1.33 -7.50
C ARG A 78 -5.49 2.31 -7.63
N TYR A 79 -4.31 1.83 -7.25
CA TYR A 79 -3.06 2.52 -7.48
C TYR A 79 -2.03 1.56 -8.05
N ASP A 80 -1.26 2.08 -8.98
CA ASP A 80 -0.12 1.38 -9.53
C ASP A 80 1.16 2.04 -9.02
N ILE A 81 1.97 1.26 -8.30
CA ILE A 81 3.17 1.77 -7.64
C ILE A 81 4.41 0.98 -8.06
N VAL A 82 5.55 1.65 -8.08
CA VAL A 82 6.86 1.04 -8.24
C VAL A 82 7.64 1.18 -6.94
N VAL A 83 8.09 0.04 -6.42
CA VAL A 83 8.98 -0.04 -5.26
C VAL A 83 10.32 -0.58 -5.73
N ASP A 84 11.39 0.07 -5.31
CA ASP A 84 12.76 -0.30 -5.67
C ASP A 84 13.44 -1.02 -4.50
N PHE A 85 13.73 -2.31 -4.67
CA PHE A 85 14.43 -3.14 -3.68
C PHE A 85 15.93 -3.26 -3.96
N THR A 86 16.47 -2.48 -4.90
CA THR A 86 17.91 -2.49 -5.22
C THR A 86 18.75 -2.24 -3.96
N GLY A 87 19.76 -3.08 -3.72
CA GLY A 87 20.63 -2.98 -2.55
C GLY A 87 20.02 -3.48 -1.23
N MET A 88 18.83 -4.10 -1.26
CA MET A 88 18.13 -4.60 -0.07
C MET A 88 18.25 -6.11 0.15
N SER A 89 19.30 -6.74 -0.38
CA SER A 89 19.52 -8.18 -0.22
C SER A 89 19.60 -8.55 1.28
N GLY A 90 18.79 -9.52 1.70
CA GLY A 90 18.72 -9.97 3.10
C GLY A 90 17.95 -9.04 4.04
N GLN A 91 17.37 -7.95 3.55
CA GLN A 91 16.49 -7.05 4.32
C GLN A 91 15.02 -7.41 4.08
N SER A 92 14.14 -6.86 4.90
CA SER A 92 12.68 -7.00 4.75
C SER A 92 12.02 -5.64 4.86
N LEU A 93 10.99 -5.42 4.05
CA LEU A 93 10.07 -4.29 4.19
C LEU A 93 8.72 -4.80 4.69
N VAL A 94 8.10 -4.05 5.59
CA VAL A 94 6.72 -4.31 6.03
C VAL A 94 5.81 -3.26 5.42
N LEU A 95 4.75 -3.69 4.74
CA LEU A 95 3.69 -2.78 4.29
C LEU A 95 2.68 -2.63 5.42
N GLU A 96 2.70 -1.48 6.09
CA GLU A 96 1.86 -1.18 7.24
C GLU A 96 0.61 -0.39 6.85
N ASN A 97 -0.43 -0.51 7.67
CA ASN A 97 -1.60 0.36 7.65
C ASN A 97 -1.58 1.30 8.86
N TRP A 98 -1.58 2.60 8.61
CA TRP A 98 -1.66 3.65 9.63
C TRP A 98 -3.06 4.28 9.77
N ALA A 99 -4.05 3.83 8.99
CA ALA A 99 -5.44 4.22 9.19
C ALA A 99 -6.05 3.49 10.39
N GLY A 100 -6.90 4.19 11.14
CA GLY A 100 -7.66 3.60 12.25
C GLY A 100 -8.83 2.73 11.80
N ASP A 101 -9.39 1.98 12.76
CA ASP A 101 -10.62 1.18 12.61
C ASP A 101 -11.85 2.07 12.81
N GLU A 102 -11.95 3.13 12.00
CA GLU A 102 -12.96 4.16 12.12
C GLU A 102 -13.32 4.77 10.76
N PRO A 103 -14.48 5.45 10.65
CA PRO A 103 -14.81 6.21 9.45
C PRO A 103 -13.69 7.18 9.09
N PHE A 104 -13.36 7.28 7.79
CA PHE A 104 -12.32 8.19 7.34
C PHE A 104 -12.70 9.65 7.64
N LYS A 105 -11.88 10.32 8.45
CA LYS A 105 -12.13 11.68 8.94
C LYS A 105 -11.64 12.80 8.02
N GLY A 106 -11.04 12.46 6.87
CA GLY A 106 -10.37 13.43 6.00
C GLY A 106 -8.94 13.75 6.47
N PHE A 107 -8.21 14.52 5.65
CA PHE A 107 -6.92 15.10 6.05
C PHE A 107 -7.20 16.41 6.80
N THR A 108 -6.82 16.50 8.08
CA THR A 108 -6.72 17.78 8.82
C THR A 108 -5.43 18.50 8.48
#